data_AF-A0A6B3HH30-F1
#
_entry.id   AF-A0A6B3HH30-F1
#
_cell.length_a   1.000
_cell.length_b   1.000
_cell.length_c   1.000
_cell.angle_alpha   90.00
_cell.angle_beta   90.00
_cell.angle_gamma   90.00
#
_symmetry.space_group_name_H-M   'P 1'
#
loop_
_entity.id
_entity.type
_entity.pdbx_description
1 polymer ?
#
loop_
_entity_poly.entity_id
_entity_poly.type
_entity_poly.pdbx_seq_one_letter_code
_entity_poly.pdbx_strand_id
1 'polypeptide(L)'
;MGTATTAPVQRGGPGTGLRRRALGGGRRLRVAGWTGAAVWAAGLVAFSTLPPHRLWGAWAAAGYLGASLAAALLRGPRARTVALVSALSGAVAVPFGHLLLTGRAQSEVGVIERSAALLLHHGTPYLADPQAVTDYNPYLPGMALFGLPAALLGDGGAVARLLGDARLWCAVVLLVCLAGGRAVLRRGADGEAAGPASAGGLLVLVASPLVALPLCVSGVDLPLTGLCWLGLALAA
;
A
#
# COMPACT_ATOMS: atom_id res chain seq x y z
N MET A 1 14.12 -29.83 68.33
CA MET A 1 13.06 -29.77 67.30
C MET A 1 13.29 -28.53 66.47
N GLY A 2 13.94 -28.66 65.30
CA GLY A 2 14.18 -27.54 64.39
C GLY A 2 13.16 -27.57 63.25
N THR A 3 12.37 -26.53 63.11
CA THR A 3 11.39 -26.36 62.03
C THR A 3 12.11 -25.82 60.79
N ALA A 4 12.24 -26.66 59.75
CA ALA A 4 12.78 -26.26 58.46
C ALA A 4 11.70 -25.55 57.63
N THR A 5 11.87 -24.24 57.45
CA THR A 5 11.12 -23.43 56.48
C THR A 5 11.56 -23.80 55.06
N THR A 6 10.68 -24.46 54.30
CA THR A 6 10.89 -24.72 52.88
C THR A 6 10.42 -23.51 52.06
N ALA A 7 11.37 -22.81 51.45
CA ALA A 7 11.07 -21.76 50.48
C ALA A 7 10.57 -22.38 49.15
N PRO A 8 9.58 -21.77 48.45
CA PRO A 8 9.09 -22.29 47.20
C PRO A 8 10.13 -22.08 46.09
N VAL A 9 10.54 -23.18 45.46
CA VAL A 9 11.36 -23.18 44.24
C VAL A 9 10.54 -22.58 43.10
N GLN A 10 10.84 -21.34 42.71
CA GLN A 10 10.37 -20.77 41.45
C GLN A 10 11.00 -21.53 40.28
N ARG A 11 10.28 -22.50 39.71
CA ARG A 11 10.63 -23.13 38.45
C ARG A 11 10.32 -22.17 37.29
N GLY A 12 11.29 -21.32 36.93
CA GLY A 12 11.29 -20.60 35.67
C GLY A 12 11.36 -21.59 34.51
N GLY A 13 10.22 -21.94 33.92
CA GLY A 13 10.16 -22.93 32.84
C GLY A 13 10.94 -22.51 31.59
N PRO A 14 11.69 -23.43 30.94
CA PRO A 14 12.55 -23.15 29.78
C PRO A 14 11.83 -22.55 28.56
N GLY A 15 10.50 -22.66 28.49
CA GLY A 15 9.68 -22.07 27.42
C GLY A 15 9.58 -20.53 27.43
N THR A 16 9.85 -19.87 28.56
CA THR A 16 9.74 -18.40 28.67
C THR A 16 10.87 -17.65 27.96
N GLY A 17 12.09 -18.20 27.95
CA GLY A 17 13.26 -17.62 27.29
C GLY A 17 13.19 -17.69 25.76
N LEU A 18 12.75 -18.84 25.21
CA LEU A 18 12.56 -19.04 23.77
C LEU A 18 11.44 -18.15 23.22
N ARG A 19 10.31 -18.04 23.95
CA ARG A 19 9.18 -17.18 23.56
C ARG A 19 9.56 -15.69 23.63
N ARG A 20 10.35 -15.25 24.61
CA ARG A 20 10.90 -13.88 24.66
C ARG A 20 11.90 -13.58 23.54
N ARG A 21 12.77 -14.54 23.17
CA ARG A 21 13.70 -14.39 22.04
C ARG A 21 12.96 -14.30 20.70
N ALA A 22 11.94 -15.14 20.48
CA ALA A 22 11.10 -15.09 19.28
C ALA A 22 10.30 -13.77 19.19
N LEU A 23 9.69 -13.31 20.29
CA LEU A 23 9.00 -12.01 20.35
C LEU A 23 9.95 -10.81 20.17
N GLY A 24 11.18 -10.92 20.68
CA GLY A 24 12.24 -9.93 20.51
C GLY A 24 12.76 -9.84 19.07
N GLY A 25 12.93 -11.00 18.40
CA GLY A 25 13.30 -11.08 16.99
C GLY A 25 12.24 -10.43 16.09
N GLY A 26 10.97 -10.73 16.32
CA GLY A 26 9.87 -10.10 15.59
C GLY A 26 9.79 -8.58 15.80
N ARG A 27 10.16 -8.07 16.98
CA ARG A 27 10.23 -6.61 17.20
C ARG A 27 11.37 -5.96 16.42
N ARG A 28 12.58 -6.52 16.48
CA ARG A 28 13.75 -6.00 15.77
C ARG A 28 13.52 -5.97 14.26
N LEU A 29 12.94 -7.04 13.71
CA LEU A 29 12.58 -7.13 12.28
C LEU A 29 11.57 -6.05 11.87
N ARG A 30 10.53 -5.79 12.70
CA ARG A 30 9.57 -4.71 12.42
C ARG A 30 10.21 -3.33 12.43
N VAL A 31 11.03 -3.04 13.44
CA VAL A 31 11.77 -1.76 13.52
C VAL A 31 12.69 -1.61 12.32
N ALA A 32 13.48 -2.65 11.99
CA ALA A 32 14.37 -2.63 10.83
C ALA A 32 13.60 -2.43 9.51
N GLY A 33 12.46 -3.11 9.33
CA GLY A 33 11.62 -2.96 8.15
C GLY A 33 11.07 -1.54 7.98
N TRP A 34 10.51 -0.96 9.04
CA TRP A 34 10.01 0.42 8.99
C TRP A 34 11.12 1.44 8.84
N THR A 35 12.27 1.26 9.49
CA THR A 35 13.42 2.15 9.30
C THR A 35 13.96 2.05 7.87
N GLY A 36 14.06 0.85 7.30
CA GLY A 36 14.48 0.67 5.90
C GLY A 36 13.52 1.36 4.93
N ALA A 37 12.21 1.22 5.15
CA ALA A 37 11.18 1.92 4.38
C ALA A 37 11.30 3.44 4.50
N ALA A 38 11.59 3.97 5.70
CA ALA A 38 11.78 5.40 5.92
C ALA A 38 13.00 5.94 5.18
N VAL A 39 14.14 5.24 5.25
CA VAL A 39 15.38 5.60 4.55
C VAL A 39 15.18 5.56 3.04
N TRP A 40 14.53 4.52 2.53
CA TRP A 40 14.23 4.41 1.09
C TRP A 40 13.34 5.55 0.59
N ALA A 41 12.28 5.87 1.33
CA ALA A 41 11.38 6.98 1.00
C ALA A 41 12.10 8.34 1.04
N ALA A 42 12.98 8.55 2.03
CA ALA A 42 13.83 9.74 2.10
C ALA A 42 14.79 9.84 0.92
N GLY A 43 15.27 8.70 0.39
CA GLY A 43 16.04 8.64 -0.85
C GLY A 43 15.31 9.27 -2.04
N LEU A 44 13.98 9.10 -2.15
CA LEU A 44 13.22 9.77 -3.22
C LEU A 44 13.22 11.29 -3.08
N VAL A 45 13.20 11.81 -1.86
CA VAL A 45 13.32 13.26 -1.62
C VAL A 45 14.66 13.78 -2.10
N ALA A 46 15.74 13.05 -1.80
CA ALA A 46 17.10 13.45 -2.12
C ALA A 46 17.46 13.30 -3.62
N PHE A 47 16.98 12.24 -4.27
CA PHE A 47 17.48 11.83 -5.59
C PHE A 47 16.46 11.92 -6.72
N SER A 48 15.15 12.00 -6.44
CA SER A 48 14.15 12.01 -7.50
C SER A 48 13.98 13.40 -8.13
N THR A 49 14.05 13.47 -9.44
CA THR A 49 13.71 14.67 -10.22
C THR A 49 12.19 14.89 -10.31
N LEU A 50 11.38 13.85 -10.07
CA LEU A 50 9.93 13.88 -10.21
C LEU A 50 9.24 14.47 -8.97
N PRO A 51 8.49 15.58 -9.09
CA PRO A 51 7.82 16.21 -7.95
C PRO A 51 6.87 15.30 -7.16
N PRO A 52 6.02 14.45 -7.80
CA PRO A 52 5.14 13.54 -7.07
C PRO A 52 5.92 12.54 -6.19
N HIS A 53 7.10 12.09 -6.64
CA HIS A 53 7.95 11.16 -5.89
C HIS A 53 8.58 11.82 -4.66
N ARG A 54 9.08 13.07 -4.78
CA ARG A 54 9.63 13.80 -3.63
C ARG A 54 8.55 14.09 -2.59
N LEU A 55 7.37 14.52 -3.03
CA LEU A 55 6.22 14.79 -2.16
C LEU A 55 5.79 13.52 -1.41
N TRP A 56 5.62 12.41 -2.14
CA TRP A 56 5.32 11.12 -1.52
C TRP A 56 6.43 10.71 -0.54
N GLY A 57 7.69 10.82 -0.95
CA GLY A 57 8.86 10.43 -0.15
C GLY A 57 8.94 11.17 1.18
N ALA A 58 8.62 12.47 1.21
CA ALA A 58 8.64 13.26 2.44
C ALA A 58 7.59 12.77 3.46
N TRP A 59 6.35 12.59 3.02
CA TRP A 59 5.27 12.09 3.89
C TRP A 59 5.50 10.63 4.31
N ALA A 60 5.92 9.78 3.37
CA ALA A 60 6.17 8.37 3.63
C ALA A 60 7.35 8.18 4.59
N ALA A 61 8.44 8.93 4.43
CA ALA A 61 9.58 8.88 5.35
C ALA A 61 9.15 9.23 6.79
N ALA A 62 8.36 10.29 6.96
CA ALA A 62 7.82 10.66 8.28
C ALA A 62 6.90 9.57 8.85
N GLY A 63 5.99 9.03 8.02
CA GLY A 63 5.07 7.96 8.43
C GLY A 63 5.77 6.67 8.85
N TYR A 64 6.76 6.23 8.08
CA TYR A 64 7.55 5.04 8.39
C TYR A 64 8.49 5.25 9.57
N LEU A 65 9.08 6.44 9.74
CA LEU A 65 9.86 6.77 10.94
C LEU A 65 8.96 6.71 12.19
N GLY A 66 7.77 7.29 12.14
CA GLY A 66 6.77 7.17 13.21
C GLY A 66 6.38 5.72 13.49
N ALA A 67 6.26 4.89 12.45
CA ALA A 67 5.97 3.46 12.59
C ALA A 67 7.12 2.69 13.25
N SER A 68 8.36 3.03 12.89
CA SER A 68 9.57 2.47 13.49
C SER A 68 9.67 2.83 14.99
N LEU A 69 9.45 4.10 15.33
CA LEU A 69 9.42 4.57 16.71
C LEU A 69 8.31 3.90 17.52
N ALA A 70 7.10 3.79 16.97
CA ALA A 70 6.00 3.06 17.62
C ALA A 70 6.36 1.58 17.87
N ALA A 71 6.98 0.91 16.91
CA ALA A 71 7.42 -0.48 17.05
C ALA A 71 8.57 -0.65 18.06
N ALA A 72 9.41 0.38 18.24
CA ALA A 72 10.54 0.37 19.18
C ALA A 72 10.12 0.69 20.62
N LEU A 73 9.27 1.71 20.79
CA LEU A 73 8.97 2.33 22.08
C LEU A 73 7.70 1.77 22.75
N LEU A 74 6.68 1.40 21.96
CA LEU A 74 5.41 0.91 22.50
C LEU A 74 5.43 -0.60 22.72
N ARG A 75 4.51 -1.09 23.55
CA ARG A 75 4.37 -2.52 23.87
C ARG A 75 2.96 -3.03 23.61
N GLY A 76 2.84 -4.34 23.41
CA GLY A 76 1.56 -5.02 23.21
C GLY A 76 0.88 -4.66 21.87
N PRO A 77 -0.44 -4.89 21.75
CA PRO A 77 -1.17 -4.69 20.50
C PRO A 77 -1.17 -3.23 20.03
N ARG A 78 -1.10 -2.27 20.96
CA ARG A 78 -1.03 -0.82 20.64
C ARG A 78 0.16 -0.47 19.75
N ALA A 79 1.32 -1.09 19.96
CA ALA A 79 2.50 -0.85 19.13
C ALA A 79 2.24 -1.15 17.65
N ARG A 80 1.54 -2.25 17.36
CA ARG A 80 1.19 -2.65 16.00
C ARG A 80 0.18 -1.68 15.39
N THR A 81 -0.88 -1.34 16.12
CA THR A 81 -1.92 -0.43 15.63
C THR A 81 -1.34 0.94 15.32
N VAL A 82 -0.58 1.54 16.25
CA VAL A 82 0.03 2.86 16.04
C VAL A 82 1.03 2.83 14.89
N ALA A 83 1.84 1.77 14.78
CA ALA A 83 2.78 1.65 13.67
C ALA A 83 2.06 1.57 12.30
N LEU A 84 1.00 0.78 12.20
CA LEU A 84 0.21 0.67 10.97
C LEU A 84 -0.51 1.97 10.63
N VAL A 85 -1.13 2.63 11.61
CA VAL A 85 -1.80 3.92 11.40
C VAL A 85 -0.78 4.96 10.92
N SER A 86 0.40 5.03 11.55
CA SER A 86 1.47 5.94 11.14
C SER A 86 1.93 5.66 9.70
N ALA A 87 2.22 4.41 9.37
CA ALA A 87 2.68 4.01 8.04
C ALA A 87 1.62 4.26 6.97
N LEU A 88 0.36 3.84 7.18
CA LEU A 88 -0.74 4.05 6.24
C LEU A 88 -1.07 5.53 6.06
N SER A 89 -1.03 6.32 7.14
CA SER A 89 -1.30 7.76 7.05
C SER A 89 -0.22 8.46 6.23
N GLY A 90 1.06 8.22 6.56
CA GLY A 90 2.17 8.91 5.90
C GLY A 90 2.50 8.38 4.49
N ALA A 91 2.30 7.08 4.22
CA ALA A 91 2.64 6.50 2.93
C ALA A 91 1.48 6.42 1.95
N VAL A 92 0.22 6.47 2.42
CA VAL A 92 -0.96 6.32 1.56
C VAL A 92 -1.91 7.50 1.75
N ALA A 93 -2.59 7.62 2.89
CA ALA A 93 -3.75 8.51 3.01
C ALA A 93 -3.41 9.99 2.77
N VAL A 94 -2.38 10.52 3.43
CA VAL A 94 -1.97 11.92 3.32
C VAL A 94 -1.37 12.25 1.95
N PRO A 95 -0.34 11.53 1.45
CA PRO A 95 0.24 11.86 0.14
C PRO A 95 -0.75 11.62 -0.99
N PHE A 96 -1.56 10.56 -0.95
CA PHE A 96 -2.56 10.31 -2.01
C PHE A 96 -3.62 11.39 -2.03
N GLY A 97 -4.21 11.74 -0.87
CA GLY A 97 -5.18 12.83 -0.78
C GLY A 97 -4.62 14.16 -1.27
N HIS A 98 -3.38 14.49 -0.89
CA HIS A 98 -2.73 15.71 -1.35
C HIS A 98 -2.49 15.72 -2.87
N LEU A 99 -2.06 14.59 -3.45
CA LEU A 99 -1.85 14.46 -4.89
C LEU A 99 -3.17 14.53 -5.68
N LEU A 100 -4.24 13.90 -5.20
CA LEU A 100 -5.58 13.96 -5.80
C LEU A 100 -6.13 15.41 -5.78
N LEU A 101 -6.07 16.06 -4.62
CA LEU A 101 -6.60 17.42 -4.45
C LEU A 101 -5.84 18.46 -5.28
N THR A 102 -4.52 18.26 -5.47
CA THR A 102 -3.68 19.16 -6.27
C THR A 102 -3.61 18.78 -7.74
N GLY A 103 -4.21 17.66 -8.15
CA GLY A 103 -4.13 17.14 -9.52
C GLY A 103 -2.71 16.75 -9.95
N ARG A 104 -1.80 16.54 -8.98
CA ARG A 104 -0.42 16.14 -9.28
C ARG A 104 -0.34 14.62 -9.42
N ALA A 105 0.16 14.17 -10.56
CA ALA A 105 0.33 12.77 -10.89
C ALA A 105 1.57 12.58 -11.77
N GLN A 106 1.97 11.33 -11.96
CA GLN A 106 2.87 10.98 -13.05
C GLN A 106 2.15 11.03 -14.40
N SER A 107 2.91 11.07 -15.49
CA SER A 107 2.36 11.19 -16.85
C SER A 107 1.42 10.06 -17.23
N GLU A 108 1.58 8.86 -16.65
CA GLU A 108 0.76 7.69 -17.00
C GLU A 108 -0.72 7.90 -16.68
N VAL A 109 -1.03 8.64 -15.61
CA VAL A 109 -2.41 8.95 -15.23
C VAL A 109 -3.11 9.73 -16.35
N GLY A 110 -2.43 10.76 -16.86
CA GLY A 110 -2.94 11.53 -17.98
C GLY A 110 -3.04 10.69 -19.27
N VAL A 111 -2.15 9.73 -19.50
CA VAL A 111 -2.26 8.80 -20.63
C VAL A 111 -3.55 7.98 -20.51
N ILE A 112 -3.84 7.43 -19.34
CA ILE A 112 -5.05 6.63 -19.10
C ILE A 112 -6.32 7.45 -19.31
N GLU A 113 -6.38 8.66 -18.74
CA GLU A 113 -7.54 9.55 -18.84
C GLU A 113 -7.78 9.99 -20.29
N ARG A 114 -6.72 10.37 -21.02
CA ARG A 114 -6.82 10.68 -22.46
C ARG A 114 -7.24 9.47 -23.27
N SER A 115 -6.72 8.28 -22.97
CA SER A 115 -7.07 7.04 -23.66
C SER A 115 -8.57 6.75 -23.54
N ALA A 116 -9.17 7.04 -22.40
CA ALA A 116 -10.60 6.88 -22.20
C ALA A 116 -11.42 7.89 -23.01
N ALA A 117 -11.00 9.16 -23.02
CA ALA A 117 -11.64 10.19 -23.84
C ALA A 117 -11.58 9.85 -25.34
N LEU A 118 -10.41 9.41 -25.83
CA LEU A 118 -10.25 8.96 -27.21
C LEU A 118 -11.13 7.75 -27.52
N LEU A 119 -11.21 6.78 -26.61
CA LEU A 119 -12.07 5.60 -26.79
C LEU A 119 -13.54 6.01 -26.92
N LEU A 120 -14.02 6.95 -26.11
CA LEU A 120 -15.40 7.43 -26.17
C LEU A 120 -15.71 8.25 -27.43
N HIS A 121 -14.78 9.11 -27.88
CA HIS A 121 -15.02 10.02 -29.01
C HIS A 121 -14.67 9.43 -30.39
N HIS A 122 -13.69 8.54 -30.45
CA HIS A 122 -13.12 8.05 -31.71
C HIS A 122 -13.18 6.51 -31.84
N GLY A 123 -13.64 5.80 -30.81
CA GLY A 123 -13.69 4.33 -30.81
C GLY A 123 -12.32 3.66 -30.66
N THR A 124 -11.26 4.41 -30.37
CA THR A 124 -9.89 3.91 -30.15
C THR A 124 -9.23 4.63 -28.98
N PRO A 125 -8.48 3.94 -28.10
CA PRO A 125 -7.77 4.59 -27.00
C PRO A 125 -6.41 5.17 -27.40
N TYR A 126 -6.09 5.18 -28.70
CA TYR A 126 -4.79 5.56 -29.24
C TYR A 126 -4.90 6.82 -30.12
N LEU A 127 -3.90 7.70 -30.01
CA LEU A 127 -3.69 8.77 -30.97
C LEU A 127 -3.12 8.19 -32.27
N ALA A 128 -3.56 8.72 -33.41
CA ALA A 128 -3.07 8.29 -34.72
C ALA A 128 -1.62 8.72 -34.98
N ASP A 129 -1.24 9.90 -34.46
CA ASP A 129 0.07 10.51 -34.72
C ASP A 129 0.64 11.17 -33.44
N PRO A 130 1.18 10.39 -32.48
CA PRO A 130 1.71 10.91 -31.22
C PRO A 130 3.00 11.71 -31.44
N GLN A 131 3.04 12.97 -30.95
CA GLN A 131 4.18 13.87 -31.17
C GLN A 131 5.13 13.98 -29.98
N ALA A 132 4.64 13.69 -28.77
CA ALA A 132 5.43 13.66 -27.55
C ALA A 132 5.43 12.26 -26.90
N VAL A 133 6.43 12.01 -26.04
CA VAL A 133 6.52 10.73 -25.29
C VAL A 133 5.26 10.49 -24.45
N THR A 134 4.67 11.54 -23.90
CA THR A 134 3.41 11.47 -23.12
C THR A 134 2.18 11.21 -23.98
N ASP A 135 2.26 11.36 -25.30
CA ASP A 135 1.14 11.10 -26.20
C ASP A 135 1.05 9.61 -26.56
N TYR A 136 2.19 8.92 -26.45
CA TYR A 136 2.25 7.49 -26.66
C TYR A 136 1.51 6.75 -25.53
N ASN A 137 0.52 5.96 -25.91
CA ASN A 137 -0.18 5.05 -24.99
C ASN A 137 0.43 3.64 -25.13
N PRO A 138 1.28 3.20 -24.18
CA PRO A 138 1.91 1.88 -24.21
C PRO A 138 0.97 0.77 -23.73
N TYR A 139 -0.24 1.08 -23.29
CA TYR A 139 -1.11 0.16 -22.59
C TYR A 139 -2.05 -0.59 -23.53
N LEU A 140 -2.47 -1.79 -23.09
CA LEU A 140 -3.59 -2.48 -23.71
C LEU A 140 -4.89 -1.70 -23.52
N PRO A 141 -5.87 -1.85 -24.43
CA PRO A 141 -7.10 -1.04 -24.43
C PRO A 141 -7.87 -1.07 -23.10
N GLY A 142 -7.78 -2.16 -22.34
CA GLY A 142 -8.42 -2.31 -21.04
C GLY A 142 -7.99 -1.26 -20.00
N MET A 143 -6.79 -0.69 -20.12
CA MET A 143 -6.35 0.38 -19.20
C MET A 143 -7.19 1.67 -19.35
N ALA A 144 -7.76 1.92 -20.53
CA ALA A 144 -8.62 3.08 -20.76
C ALA A 144 -9.89 3.06 -19.87
N LEU A 145 -10.32 1.89 -19.40
CA LEU A 145 -11.48 1.77 -18.52
C LEU A 145 -11.32 2.55 -17.21
N PHE A 146 -10.08 2.65 -16.70
CA PHE A 146 -9.78 3.39 -15.47
C PHE A 146 -9.87 4.91 -15.64
N GLY A 147 -9.79 5.40 -16.88
CA GLY A 147 -9.95 6.82 -17.21
C GLY A 147 -11.37 7.22 -17.58
N LEU A 148 -12.30 6.28 -17.76
CA LEU A 148 -13.70 6.58 -18.09
C LEU A 148 -14.36 7.52 -17.08
N PRO A 149 -14.12 7.39 -15.76
CA PRO A 149 -14.69 8.32 -14.78
C PRO A 149 -14.28 9.78 -15.03
N ALA A 150 -13.02 10.05 -15.38
CA ALA A 150 -12.58 11.40 -15.77
C ALA A 150 -13.31 11.88 -17.03
N ALA A 151 -13.39 11.03 -18.05
CA ALA A 151 -14.02 11.39 -19.32
C ALA A 151 -15.54 11.65 -19.21
N LEU A 152 -16.22 10.97 -18.28
CA LEU A 152 -17.66 11.12 -18.04
C LEU A 152 -18.00 12.28 -17.10
N LEU A 153 -17.19 12.51 -16.06
CA LEU A 153 -17.44 13.56 -15.06
C LEU A 153 -16.96 14.94 -15.52
N GLY A 154 -15.96 14.98 -16.40
CA GLY A 154 -15.33 16.20 -16.87
C GLY A 154 -14.71 17.03 -15.73
N ASP A 155 -14.51 18.33 -15.99
CA ASP A 155 -13.80 19.23 -15.07
C ASP A 155 -14.71 19.92 -14.03
N GLY A 156 -15.88 19.34 -13.73
CA GLY A 156 -17.00 19.96 -12.98
C GLY A 156 -16.75 20.28 -11.49
N GLY A 157 -15.50 20.32 -11.03
CA GLY A 157 -15.12 20.73 -9.66
C GLY A 157 -14.18 19.74 -8.96
N ALA A 158 -13.88 20.01 -7.69
CA ALA A 158 -12.93 19.21 -6.90
C ALA A 158 -13.39 17.75 -6.72
N VAL A 159 -14.70 17.52 -6.57
CA VAL A 159 -15.27 16.17 -6.44
C VAL A 159 -15.17 15.41 -7.76
N ALA A 160 -15.49 16.06 -8.89
CA ALA A 160 -15.36 15.47 -10.21
C ALA A 160 -13.89 15.09 -10.50
N ARG A 161 -12.94 15.96 -10.14
CA ARG A 161 -11.49 15.66 -10.25
C ARG A 161 -11.08 14.46 -9.39
N LEU A 162 -11.55 14.39 -8.15
CA LEU A 162 -11.21 13.30 -7.24
C LEU A 162 -11.80 11.96 -7.70
N LEU A 163 -13.06 11.96 -8.15
CA LEU A 163 -13.73 10.77 -8.65
C LEU A 163 -13.31 10.43 -10.10
N GLY A 164 -12.76 11.38 -10.84
CA GLY A 164 -12.24 11.19 -12.19
C GLY A 164 -10.85 10.55 -12.21
N ASP A 165 -10.03 10.80 -11.19
CA ASP A 165 -8.62 10.39 -11.17
C ASP A 165 -8.46 8.87 -11.34
N ALA A 166 -7.73 8.46 -12.39
CA ALA A 166 -7.57 7.06 -12.74
C ALA A 166 -6.92 6.22 -11.62
N ARG A 167 -6.05 6.83 -10.79
CA ARG A 167 -5.38 6.13 -9.68
C ARG A 167 -6.37 5.62 -8.65
N LEU A 168 -7.45 6.36 -8.41
CA LEU A 168 -8.49 5.96 -7.46
C LEU A 168 -9.12 4.64 -7.90
N TRP A 169 -9.46 4.52 -9.18
CA TRP A 169 -10.10 3.32 -9.72
C TRP A 169 -9.13 2.14 -9.83
N CYS A 170 -7.87 2.40 -10.17
CA CYS A 170 -6.81 1.40 -10.07
C CYS A 170 -6.66 0.86 -8.63
N ALA A 171 -6.68 1.75 -7.64
CA ALA A 171 -6.59 1.38 -6.23
C ALA A 171 -7.82 0.59 -5.77
N VAL A 172 -9.02 0.97 -6.22
CA VAL A 172 -10.26 0.21 -5.96
C VAL A 172 -10.14 -1.22 -6.47
N VAL A 173 -9.69 -1.44 -7.71
CA VAL A 173 -9.52 -2.80 -8.25
C VAL A 173 -8.52 -3.61 -7.44
N LEU A 174 -7.37 -3.02 -7.07
CA LEU A 174 -6.42 -3.69 -6.18
C LEU A 174 -7.09 -4.12 -4.87
N LEU A 175 -7.79 -3.21 -4.19
CA LEU A 175 -8.43 -3.49 -2.90
C LEU A 175 -9.52 -4.56 -3.01
N VAL A 176 -10.32 -4.53 -4.08
CA VAL A 176 -11.33 -5.55 -4.38
C VAL A 176 -10.66 -6.91 -4.58
N CYS A 177 -9.60 -6.99 -5.37
CA CYS A 177 -8.87 -8.23 -5.59
C CYS A 177 -8.19 -8.75 -4.31
N LEU A 178 -7.58 -7.88 -3.51
CA LEU A 178 -6.99 -8.25 -2.22
C LEU A 178 -8.05 -8.83 -1.26
N ALA A 179 -9.20 -8.17 -1.16
CA ALA A 179 -10.33 -8.63 -0.35
C ALA A 179 -10.92 -9.95 -0.88
N GLY A 180 -11.09 -10.07 -2.20
CA GLY A 180 -11.57 -11.27 -2.87
C GLY A 180 -10.64 -12.47 -2.65
N GLY A 181 -9.35 -12.32 -2.89
CA GLY A 181 -8.36 -13.38 -2.67
C GLY A 181 -8.31 -13.81 -1.19
N ARG A 182 -8.38 -12.86 -0.26
CA ARG A 182 -8.52 -13.18 1.17
C ARG A 182 -9.81 -13.94 1.46
N ALA A 183 -10.93 -13.58 0.85
CA ALA A 183 -12.20 -14.27 1.06
C ALA A 183 -12.17 -15.71 0.53
N VAL A 184 -11.55 -15.93 -0.64
CA VAL A 184 -11.34 -17.28 -1.22
C VAL A 184 -10.49 -18.14 -0.28
N LEU A 185 -9.32 -17.65 0.12
CA LEU A 185 -8.40 -18.40 1.00
C LEU A 185 -9.01 -18.72 2.38
N ARG A 186 -9.90 -17.86 2.89
CA ARG A 186 -10.59 -18.12 4.16
C ARG A 186 -11.68 -19.19 4.06
N ARG A 187 -12.26 -19.42 2.88
CA ARG A 187 -13.28 -20.45 2.69
C ARG A 187 -12.69 -21.85 2.62
N GLY A 188 -11.45 -21.97 2.15
CA GLY A 188 -10.73 -23.25 2.08
C GLY A 188 -9.96 -23.63 3.36
N ALA A 189 -9.89 -22.74 4.36
CA ALA A 189 -9.13 -22.96 5.59
C ALA A 189 -10.05 -23.13 6.80
N ASP A 190 -10.02 -24.31 7.42
CA ASP A 190 -10.64 -24.60 8.73
C ASP A 190 -9.83 -23.94 9.86
N GLY A 191 -9.89 -22.60 9.97
CA GLY A 191 -9.29 -21.87 11.09
C GLY A 191 -8.86 -20.43 10.78
N GLU A 192 -8.70 -19.63 11.85
CA GLU A 192 -8.12 -18.28 11.79
C GLU A 192 -6.68 -18.34 11.25
N ALA A 193 -6.51 -18.20 9.93
CA ALA A 193 -5.21 -18.22 9.29
C ALA A 193 -4.36 -17.02 9.73
N ALA A 194 -3.43 -17.27 10.65
CA ALA A 194 -2.31 -16.40 10.96
C ALA A 194 -1.29 -16.43 9.80
N GLY A 195 -1.69 -15.88 8.65
CA GLY A 195 -0.90 -15.90 7.41
C GLY A 195 -0.77 -14.52 6.73
N PRO A 196 -0.04 -14.44 5.61
CA PRO A 196 0.11 -13.21 4.83
C PRO A 196 -1.24 -12.67 4.31
N ALA A 197 -2.23 -13.54 4.09
CA ALA A 197 -3.61 -13.19 3.75
C ALA A 197 -4.44 -12.66 4.93
N SER A 198 -3.87 -12.53 6.13
CA SER A 198 -4.54 -11.90 7.28
C SER A 198 -4.85 -10.42 6.98
N ALA A 199 -5.91 -9.85 7.57
CA ALA A 199 -6.24 -8.44 7.38
C ALA A 199 -5.05 -7.53 7.74
N GLY A 200 -4.36 -7.83 8.85
CA GLY A 200 -3.16 -7.10 9.24
C GLY A 200 -1.94 -7.35 8.33
N GLY A 201 -1.89 -8.47 7.60
CA GLY A 201 -0.87 -8.72 6.58
C GLY A 201 -1.11 -7.89 5.32
N LEU A 202 -2.35 -7.83 4.86
CA LEU A 202 -2.75 -6.97 3.73
C LEU A 202 -2.52 -5.49 4.02
N LEU A 203 -2.78 -5.03 5.25
CA LEU A 203 -2.47 -3.65 5.65
C LEU A 203 -0.97 -3.36 5.62
N VAL A 204 -0.11 -4.31 6.00
CA VAL A 204 1.36 -4.17 5.86
C VAL A 204 1.75 -4.15 4.39
N LEU A 205 1.11 -4.98 3.55
CA LEU A 205 1.35 -4.99 2.11
C LEU A 205 0.99 -3.65 1.46
N VAL A 206 -0.19 -3.08 1.78
CA VAL A 206 -0.61 -1.76 1.27
C VAL A 206 0.31 -0.65 1.80
N ALA A 207 0.75 -0.75 3.05
CA ALA A 207 1.74 0.16 3.63
C ALA A 207 3.19 -0.13 3.18
N SER A 208 3.43 -1.12 2.31
CA SER A 208 4.77 -1.36 1.75
C SER A 208 5.12 -0.23 0.79
N PRO A 209 6.36 0.28 0.79
CA PRO A 209 6.79 1.26 -0.20
C PRO A 209 6.56 0.82 -1.65
N LEU A 210 6.64 -0.49 -1.91
CA LEU A 210 6.41 -1.08 -3.25
C LEU A 210 4.98 -0.98 -3.73
N VAL A 211 4.00 -0.84 -2.83
CA VAL A 211 2.57 -0.70 -3.18
C VAL A 211 2.14 0.76 -2.98
N ALA A 212 2.52 1.36 -1.86
CA ALA A 212 2.12 2.71 -1.48
C ALA A 212 2.61 3.77 -2.47
N LEU A 213 3.86 3.68 -2.97
CA LEU A 213 4.38 4.63 -3.95
C LEU A 213 3.59 4.57 -5.26
N PRO A 214 3.54 3.45 -6.01
CA PRO A 214 2.81 3.41 -7.27
C PRO A 214 1.34 3.72 -7.07
N LEU A 215 0.72 3.32 -5.95
CA LEU A 215 -0.65 3.67 -5.62
C LEU A 215 -0.87 5.18 -5.60
N CYS A 216 0.02 5.92 -4.94
CA CYS A 216 -0.14 7.36 -4.81
C CYS A 216 0.18 8.11 -6.12
N VAL A 217 1.19 7.68 -6.88
CA VAL A 217 1.78 8.52 -7.93
C VAL A 217 1.33 8.16 -9.36
N SER A 218 0.95 6.91 -9.63
CA SER A 218 0.69 6.44 -11.01
C SER A 218 -0.49 5.45 -11.13
N GLY A 219 -0.53 4.42 -10.30
CA GLY A 219 -1.64 3.46 -10.21
C GLY A 219 -1.65 2.35 -11.27
N VAL A 220 -0.81 2.44 -12.31
CA VAL A 220 -0.90 1.56 -13.50
C VAL A 220 -0.70 0.08 -13.21
N ASP A 221 0.15 -0.27 -12.23
CA ASP A 221 0.46 -1.66 -11.90
C ASP A 221 -0.52 -2.30 -10.91
N LEU A 222 -1.36 -1.49 -10.25
CA LEU A 222 -2.21 -1.97 -9.14
C LEU A 222 -3.28 -2.96 -9.61
N PRO A 223 -3.99 -2.75 -10.73
CA PRO A 223 -5.00 -3.69 -11.19
C PRO A 223 -4.40 -5.06 -11.50
N LEU A 224 -3.27 -5.08 -12.22
CA LEU A 224 -2.57 -6.33 -12.56
C LEU A 224 -2.08 -7.05 -11.31
N THR A 225 -1.45 -6.31 -10.38
CA THR A 225 -0.99 -6.89 -9.10
C THR A 225 -2.14 -7.51 -8.31
N GLY A 226 -3.28 -6.81 -8.25
CA GLY A 226 -4.49 -7.33 -7.61
C GLY A 226 -4.99 -8.61 -8.29
N LEU A 227 -5.14 -8.60 -9.62
CA LEU A 227 -5.60 -9.76 -10.38
C LEU A 227 -4.66 -10.96 -10.23
N CYS A 228 -3.33 -10.74 -10.22
CA CYS A 228 -2.35 -11.79 -9.94
C CYS A 228 -2.54 -12.40 -8.54
N TRP A 229 -2.73 -11.55 -7.51
CA TRP A 229 -3.03 -12.03 -6.16
C TRP A 229 -4.32 -12.85 -6.11
N LEU A 230 -5.39 -12.37 -6.76
CA LEU A 230 -6.67 -13.06 -6.80
C LEU A 230 -6.56 -14.40 -7.55
N GLY A 231 -5.86 -14.42 -8.69
CA GLY A 231 -5.61 -15.63 -9.47
C GLY A 231 -4.84 -16.69 -8.68
N LEU A 232 -3.78 -16.28 -7.97
CA LEU A 232 -3.04 -17.17 -7.07
C LEU A 232 -3.93 -17.70 -5.94
N ALA A 233 -4.79 -16.86 -5.37
CA ALA A 233 -5.72 -17.27 -4.32
C ALA A 233 -6.79 -18.25 -4.83
N LEU A 234 -7.24 -18.12 -6.08
CA LEU A 234 -8.20 -19.03 -6.72
C LEU A 234 -7.57 -20.36 -7.14
N ALA A 235 -6.26 -20.39 -7.35
CA ALA A 235 -5.51 -21.60 -7.74
C ALA A 235 -4.98 -22.41 -6.54
N ALA A 236 -5.06 -21.86 -5.32
CA ALA A 236 -4.61 -22.48 -4.08
C ALA A 236 -5.65 -23.41 -3.47
#